data_AF-A0A955EUX0-F1
#
_entry.id   AF-A0A955EUX0-F1
#
_cell.length_a   1.000
_cell.length_b   1.000
_cell.length_c   1.000
_cell.angle_alpha   90.00
_cell.angle_beta   90.00
_cell.angle_gamma   90.00
#
_symmetry.space_group_name_H-M   'P 1'
#
loop_
_entity.id
_entity.type
_entity.pdbx_description
1 polymer ?
#
loop_
_entity_poly.entity_id
_entity_poly.type
_entity_poly.pdbx_seq_one_letter_code
_entity_poly.pdbx_strand_id
1 'polypeptide(L)'
;VVVPCGVQTGFKLTADDLAAHLTPKTRWLILNSPGNPTGAVYSANELAALAEVLRAHPDVAVMSDDIYQEILYDDTRFATMAEVAPDLRDRVLTVSGVSKSYAMTGWRIGFAAGPRDLIAAMTKLQGQSTTNASSIGQSAALAALVGRQDFLEAWRTAYARRRKLVADRLAAVPGFTFTTPQGAFYHFVGCQALLGLTTSGGVKI
;
A
#
# COMPACT_ATOMS: atom_id res chain seq x y z
N VAL A 1 13.16 0.13 -12.40
CA VAL A 1 12.98 1.58 -12.62
C VAL A 1 12.25 2.12 -11.40
N VAL A 2 12.69 3.25 -10.84
CA VAL A 2 11.96 3.96 -9.78
C VAL A 2 11.31 5.16 -10.46
N VAL A 3 9.99 5.32 -10.32
CA VAL A 3 9.24 6.45 -10.85
C VAL A 3 8.90 7.38 -9.68
N PRO A 4 9.54 8.57 -9.57
CA PRO A 4 9.26 9.49 -8.48
C PRO A 4 7.82 10.02 -8.57
N CYS A 5 7.00 9.71 -7.57
CA CYS A 5 5.63 10.24 -7.47
C CYS A 5 5.61 11.33 -6.41
N GLY A 6 5.51 12.60 -6.82
CA GLY A 6 5.61 13.75 -5.93
C GLY A 6 4.30 14.12 -5.25
N VAL A 7 4.35 15.14 -4.39
CA VAL A 7 3.16 15.72 -3.73
C VAL A 7 2.09 16.19 -4.72
N GLN A 8 2.50 16.61 -5.92
CA GLN A 8 1.60 17.10 -6.98
C GLN A 8 0.63 16.03 -7.48
N THR A 9 1.01 14.76 -7.40
CA THR A 9 0.15 13.61 -7.77
C THR A 9 -0.40 12.91 -6.53
N GLY A 10 -0.29 13.53 -5.35
CA GLY A 10 -0.64 12.90 -4.07
C GLY A 10 0.21 11.65 -3.77
N PHE A 11 1.44 11.62 -4.27
CA PHE A 11 2.35 10.47 -4.21
C PHE A 11 1.85 9.21 -4.91
N LYS A 12 0.94 9.35 -5.89
CA LYS A 12 0.44 8.24 -6.71
C LYS A 12 1.06 8.28 -8.10
N LEU A 13 1.26 7.09 -8.67
CA LEU A 13 1.68 6.91 -10.05
C LEU A 13 0.51 7.24 -10.97
N THR A 14 0.75 8.06 -11.98
CA THR A 14 -0.25 8.38 -13.01
C THR A 14 -0.14 7.43 -14.20
N ALA A 15 -1.18 7.35 -15.02
CA ALA A 15 -1.15 6.59 -16.27
C ALA A 15 -0.07 7.09 -17.23
N ASP A 16 0.08 8.41 -17.35
CA ASP A 16 1.09 9.03 -18.21
C ASP A 16 2.50 8.72 -17.73
N ASP A 17 2.75 8.81 -16.41
CA ASP A 17 4.05 8.44 -15.83
C ASP A 17 4.34 6.95 -16.02
N LEU A 18 3.33 6.09 -15.84
CA LEU A 18 3.49 4.66 -16.10
C LEU A 18 3.88 4.41 -17.57
N ALA A 19 3.13 4.96 -18.51
CA ALA A 19 3.36 4.79 -19.95
C ALA A 19 4.77 5.26 -20.36
N ALA A 20 5.22 6.40 -19.83
CA ALA A 20 6.51 6.98 -20.15
C ALA A 20 7.71 6.15 -19.62
N HIS A 21 7.51 5.33 -18.58
CA HIS A 21 8.58 4.59 -17.91
C HIS A 21 8.57 3.08 -18.17
N LEU A 22 7.56 2.57 -18.89
CA LEU A 22 7.54 1.17 -19.32
C LEU A 22 8.60 0.94 -20.40
N THR A 23 9.26 -0.22 -20.32
CA THR A 23 10.30 -0.63 -21.26
C THR A 23 10.08 -2.09 -21.66
N PRO A 24 10.68 -2.58 -22.76
CA PRO A 24 10.64 -4.00 -23.10
C PRO A 24 11.22 -4.94 -22.01
N LYS A 25 12.00 -4.40 -21.07
CA LYS A 25 12.57 -5.14 -19.93
C LYS A 25 11.70 -5.10 -18.68
N THR A 26 10.63 -4.28 -18.66
CA THR A 26 9.72 -4.25 -17.52
C THR A 26 8.99 -5.58 -17.40
N ARG A 27 8.81 -6.06 -16.16
CA ARG A 27 8.12 -7.32 -15.85
C ARG A 27 7.07 -7.18 -14.76
N TRP A 28 7.30 -6.26 -13.82
CA TRP A 28 6.41 -6.04 -12.68
C TRP A 28 6.17 -4.55 -12.50
N LEU A 29 4.90 -4.18 -12.32
CA LEU A 29 4.47 -2.97 -11.65
C LEU A 29 4.13 -3.34 -10.19
N ILE A 30 4.66 -2.59 -9.23
CA ILE A 30 4.32 -2.77 -7.81
C ILE A 30 3.41 -1.61 -7.40
N LEU A 31 2.22 -1.94 -6.93
CA LEU A 31 1.27 -1.00 -6.35
C LEU A 31 1.12 -1.33 -4.87
N ASN A 32 1.26 -0.33 -4.01
CA ASN A 32 0.97 -0.45 -2.59
C ASN A 32 -0.08 0.57 -2.20
N SER A 33 -1.27 0.11 -1.83
CA SER A 33 -2.45 0.94 -1.61
C SER A 33 -3.34 0.30 -0.54
N PRO A 34 -3.63 0.98 0.59
CA PRO A 34 -3.02 2.21 1.07
C PRO A 34 -1.49 2.14 1.18
N GLY A 35 -0.80 3.21 0.76
CA GLY A 35 0.65 3.23 0.63
C GLY A 35 1.41 3.44 1.94
N ASN A 36 2.52 2.72 2.13
CA ASN A 36 3.58 3.06 3.07
C ASN A 36 4.76 3.65 2.27
N PRO A 37 5.20 4.90 2.51
CA PRO A 37 4.96 5.71 3.72
C PRO A 37 3.86 6.78 3.63
N THR A 38 3.20 6.92 2.49
CA THR A 38 2.43 8.14 2.17
C THR A 38 1.01 8.15 2.73
N GLY A 39 0.43 6.97 2.98
CA GLY A 39 -0.99 6.81 3.29
C GLY A 39 -1.92 7.11 2.11
N ALA A 40 -1.37 7.24 0.89
CA ALA A 40 -2.14 7.48 -0.32
C ALA A 40 -2.95 6.24 -0.71
N VAL A 41 -4.17 6.45 -1.20
CA VAL A 41 -5.06 5.38 -1.65
C VAL A 41 -5.43 5.62 -3.11
N TYR A 42 -5.26 4.60 -3.94
CA TYR A 42 -5.74 4.63 -5.32
C TYR A 42 -7.25 4.37 -5.34
N SER A 43 -7.98 5.25 -6.01
CA SER A 43 -9.38 5.03 -6.33
C SER A 43 -9.53 3.99 -7.45
N ALA A 44 -10.73 3.42 -7.61
CA ALA A 44 -11.03 2.53 -8.72
C ALA A 44 -10.75 3.17 -10.10
N ASN A 45 -11.07 4.46 -10.26
CA ASN A 45 -10.82 5.18 -11.52
C ASN A 45 -9.31 5.33 -11.81
N GLU A 46 -8.50 5.60 -10.79
CA GLU A 46 -7.04 5.69 -10.94
C GLU A 46 -6.43 4.33 -11.28
N LEU A 47 -6.87 3.26 -10.61
CA LEU A 47 -6.46 1.89 -10.97
C LEU A 47 -6.89 1.51 -12.39
N ALA A 48 -8.10 1.91 -12.83
CA ALA A 48 -8.58 1.67 -14.18
C ALA A 48 -7.71 2.39 -15.22
N ALA A 49 -7.31 3.64 -14.95
CA ALA A 49 -6.40 4.38 -15.83
C ALA A 49 -5.02 3.69 -15.97
N LEU A 50 -4.48 3.15 -14.87
CA LEU A 50 -3.25 2.34 -14.92
C LEU A 50 -3.49 1.03 -15.70
N ALA A 51 -4.64 0.39 -15.51
CA ALA A 51 -5.01 -0.83 -16.23
C ALA A 51 -5.07 -0.62 -17.75
N GLU A 52 -5.59 0.52 -18.22
CA GLU A 52 -5.60 0.85 -19.66
C GLU A 52 -4.17 0.83 -20.25
N VAL A 53 -3.20 1.42 -19.55
CA VAL A 53 -1.80 1.41 -19.99
C VAL A 53 -1.25 -0.03 -20.01
N LEU A 54 -1.57 -0.83 -19.00
CA LEU A 54 -1.13 -2.22 -18.89
C LEU A 54 -1.72 -3.13 -19.97
N ARG A 55 -2.91 -2.83 -20.51
CA ARG A 55 -3.50 -3.60 -21.63
C ARG A 55 -2.64 -3.55 -22.89
N ALA A 56 -1.93 -2.44 -23.12
CA ALA A 56 -0.96 -2.32 -24.21
C ALA A 56 0.39 -3.03 -23.94
N HIS A 57 0.60 -3.55 -22.72
CA HIS A 57 1.87 -4.14 -22.28
C HIS A 57 1.64 -5.53 -21.66
N PRO A 58 1.30 -6.56 -22.47
CA PRO A 58 0.87 -7.88 -21.98
C PRO A 58 1.91 -8.59 -21.09
N ASP A 59 3.20 -8.32 -21.29
CA ASP A 59 4.31 -8.94 -20.55
C ASP A 59 4.56 -8.34 -19.15
N VAL A 60 3.80 -7.30 -18.76
CA VAL A 60 3.94 -6.63 -17.48
C VAL A 60 2.87 -7.14 -16.52
N ALA A 61 3.31 -7.81 -15.45
CA ALA A 61 2.48 -8.24 -14.34
C ALA A 61 2.35 -7.13 -13.29
N VAL A 62 1.34 -7.24 -12.42
CA VAL A 62 1.09 -6.31 -11.32
C VAL A 62 1.18 -7.05 -9.99
N MET A 63 1.96 -6.53 -9.04
CA MET A 63 1.88 -6.94 -7.64
C MET A 63 1.11 -5.86 -6.88
N SER A 64 -0.08 -6.19 -6.39
CA SER A 64 -0.90 -5.31 -5.55
C SER A 64 -0.69 -5.68 -4.08
N ASP A 65 0.03 -4.85 -3.34
CA ASP A 65 0.20 -4.98 -1.89
C ASP A 65 -0.93 -4.23 -1.17
N ASP A 66 -1.92 -5.00 -0.75
CA ASP A 66 -3.21 -4.58 -0.20
C ASP A 66 -3.23 -4.74 1.34
N ILE A 67 -2.06 -4.85 1.98
CA ILE A 67 -1.92 -5.15 3.41
C ILE A 67 -2.63 -4.15 4.35
N TYR A 68 -2.90 -2.93 3.89
CA TYR A 68 -3.59 -1.88 4.63
C TYR A 68 -5.08 -1.71 4.27
N GLN A 69 -5.67 -2.62 3.49
CA GLN A 69 -7.03 -2.47 2.93
C GLN A 69 -8.13 -2.10 3.94
N GLU A 70 -8.03 -2.54 5.20
CA GLU A 70 -9.02 -2.27 6.25
C GLU A 70 -8.81 -0.94 6.99
N ILE A 71 -7.64 -0.31 6.79
CA ILE A 71 -7.24 0.92 7.48
C ILE A 71 -7.45 2.08 6.52
N LEU A 72 -8.71 2.48 6.38
CA LEU A 72 -9.18 3.59 5.57
C LEU A 72 -9.89 4.63 6.44
N TYR A 73 -9.95 5.86 5.94
CA TYR A 73 -10.54 6.98 6.65
C TYR A 73 -11.58 7.71 5.82
N ASP A 74 -12.47 8.41 6.53
CA ASP A 74 -13.54 9.21 5.94
C ASP A 74 -14.39 8.34 4.98
N ASP A 75 -14.79 8.86 3.83
CA ASP A 75 -15.56 8.11 2.82
C ASP A 75 -14.67 7.34 1.82
N THR A 76 -13.39 7.15 2.14
CA THR A 76 -12.43 6.45 1.26
C THR A 76 -12.83 4.99 1.12
N ARG A 77 -12.96 4.52 -0.13
CA ARG A 77 -13.25 3.11 -0.44
C ARG A 77 -12.00 2.42 -0.98
N PHE A 78 -11.78 1.20 -0.51
CA PHE A 78 -10.74 0.33 -1.03
C PHE A 78 -11.09 -0.13 -2.45
N ALA A 79 -10.07 -0.30 -3.29
CA ALA A 79 -10.17 -0.95 -4.59
C ALA A 79 -8.86 -1.71 -4.84
N THR A 80 -8.95 -2.88 -5.48
CA THR A 80 -7.78 -3.69 -5.87
C THR A 80 -7.74 -3.91 -7.38
N MET A 81 -6.54 -4.03 -7.95
CA MET A 81 -6.35 -4.16 -9.41
C MET A 81 -7.11 -5.36 -9.99
N ALA A 82 -7.15 -6.48 -9.28
CA ALA A 82 -7.82 -7.70 -9.75
C ALA A 82 -9.35 -7.56 -9.85
N GLU A 83 -9.95 -6.66 -9.06
CA GLU A 83 -11.39 -6.35 -9.10
C GLU A 83 -11.69 -5.31 -10.18
N VAL A 84 -10.86 -4.25 -10.25
CA VAL A 84 -11.05 -3.13 -11.19
C VAL A 84 -10.79 -3.54 -12.63
N ALA A 85 -9.84 -4.44 -12.88
CA ALA A 85 -9.49 -4.92 -14.20
C ALA A 85 -9.47 -6.46 -14.24
N PRO A 86 -10.65 -7.12 -14.25
CA PRO A 86 -10.74 -8.58 -14.24
C PRO A 86 -10.03 -9.25 -15.42
N ASP A 87 -9.92 -8.56 -16.56
CA ASP A 87 -9.19 -9.01 -17.75
C ASP A 87 -7.67 -9.09 -17.53
N LEU A 88 -7.15 -8.44 -16.49
CA LEU A 88 -5.74 -8.50 -16.10
C LEU A 88 -5.44 -9.57 -15.04
N ARG A 89 -6.45 -10.25 -14.52
CA ARG A 89 -6.33 -11.14 -13.34
C ARG A 89 -5.24 -12.21 -13.48
N ASP A 90 -5.04 -12.75 -14.69
CA ASP A 90 -4.02 -13.78 -14.98
C ASP A 90 -2.58 -13.26 -14.96
N ARG A 91 -2.38 -11.99 -14.60
CA ARG A 91 -1.08 -11.37 -14.35
C ARG A 91 -1.08 -10.41 -13.16
N VAL A 92 -2.04 -10.56 -12.25
CA VAL A 92 -2.10 -9.80 -10.99
C VAL A 92 -1.80 -10.74 -9.81
N LEU A 93 -0.77 -10.42 -9.04
CA LEU A 93 -0.50 -11.01 -7.73
C LEU A 93 -1.02 -10.06 -6.65
N THR A 94 -2.14 -10.40 -6.02
CA THR A 94 -2.67 -9.68 -4.86
C THR A 94 -2.04 -10.23 -3.60
N VAL A 95 -1.40 -9.37 -2.80
CA VAL A 95 -0.67 -9.69 -1.57
C VAL A 95 -1.38 -9.02 -0.41
N SER A 96 -1.63 -9.76 0.67
CA SER A 96 -2.23 -9.24 1.90
C SER A 96 -1.82 -10.09 3.11
N GLY A 97 -2.43 -9.85 4.26
CA GLY A 97 -2.10 -10.53 5.49
C GLY A 97 -2.81 -9.99 6.72
N VAL A 98 -2.63 -10.67 7.84
CA VAL A 98 -3.32 -10.30 9.09
C VAL A 98 -2.53 -9.30 9.96
N SER A 99 -1.33 -8.91 9.51
CA SER A 99 -0.41 -8.12 10.33
C SER A 99 -0.94 -6.75 10.73
N LYS A 100 -1.67 -6.06 9.84
CA LYS A 100 -2.05 -4.65 10.03
C LYS A 100 -3.50 -4.53 10.45
N SER A 101 -4.42 -5.11 9.67
CA SER A 101 -5.85 -5.08 9.96
C SER A 101 -6.23 -5.72 11.29
N TYR A 102 -5.48 -6.75 11.73
CA TYR A 102 -5.79 -7.53 12.93
C TYR A 102 -4.75 -7.36 14.06
N ALA A 103 -3.83 -6.40 13.94
CA ALA A 103 -2.73 -6.18 14.88
C ALA A 103 -1.86 -7.45 15.14
N MET A 104 -1.76 -8.35 14.16
CA MET A 104 -1.05 -9.63 14.30
C MET A 104 0.39 -9.60 13.77
N THR A 105 1.10 -8.48 13.91
CA THR A 105 2.46 -8.31 13.33
C THR A 105 3.44 -9.40 13.77
N GLY A 106 3.41 -9.80 15.04
CA GLY A 106 4.30 -10.83 15.61
C GLY A 106 3.96 -12.27 15.19
N TRP A 107 2.78 -12.52 14.61
CA TRP A 107 2.33 -13.87 14.23
C TRP A 107 2.87 -14.33 12.89
N ARG A 108 3.39 -13.39 12.09
CA ARG A 108 4.11 -13.62 10.83
C ARG A 108 3.28 -14.37 9.77
N ILE A 109 2.00 -14.02 9.64
CA ILE A 109 1.12 -14.56 8.59
C ILE A 109 0.81 -13.49 7.53
N GLY A 110 1.18 -13.81 6.30
CA GLY A 110 0.77 -13.14 5.07
C GLY A 110 0.32 -14.19 4.05
N PHE A 111 -0.39 -13.74 3.02
CA PHE A 111 -0.92 -14.60 1.96
C PHE A 111 -1.01 -13.82 0.66
N ALA A 112 -1.06 -14.55 -0.45
CA ALA A 112 -1.24 -13.95 -1.77
C ALA A 112 -2.14 -14.83 -2.64
N ALA A 113 -2.82 -14.20 -3.59
CA ALA A 113 -3.62 -14.84 -4.62
C ALA A 113 -3.20 -14.30 -5.98
N GLY A 114 -3.09 -15.17 -6.98
CA GLY A 114 -2.63 -14.80 -8.32
C GLY A 114 -2.60 -15.99 -9.28
N PRO A 115 -1.91 -15.87 -10.42
CA PRO A 115 -1.83 -16.91 -11.44
C PRO A 115 -1.30 -18.23 -10.87
N ARG A 116 -1.90 -19.34 -11.27
CA ARG A 116 -1.64 -20.67 -10.69
C ARG A 116 -0.17 -21.08 -10.80
N ASP A 117 0.44 -20.83 -11.94
CA ASP A 117 1.84 -21.12 -12.25
C ASP A 117 2.79 -20.32 -11.35
N LEU A 118 2.53 -19.03 -11.16
CA LEU A 118 3.26 -18.17 -10.24
C LEU A 118 3.14 -18.66 -8.79
N ILE A 119 1.92 -18.95 -8.32
CA ILE A 119 1.69 -19.45 -6.96
C ILE A 119 2.39 -20.80 -6.74
N ALA A 120 2.39 -21.69 -7.74
CA ALA A 120 3.12 -22.95 -7.68
C ALA A 120 4.64 -22.73 -7.58
N ALA A 121 5.19 -21.79 -8.35
CA ALA A 121 6.60 -21.41 -8.27
C ALA A 121 6.97 -20.82 -6.90
N MET A 122 6.15 -19.92 -6.36
CA MET A 122 6.31 -19.34 -5.01
C MET A 122 6.27 -20.42 -3.94
N THR A 123 5.34 -21.38 -4.06
CA THR A 123 5.21 -22.50 -3.11
C THR A 123 6.42 -23.42 -3.17
N LYS A 124 6.94 -23.72 -4.37
CA LYS A 124 8.19 -24.49 -4.54
C LYS A 124 9.38 -23.79 -3.87
N LEU A 125 9.51 -22.46 -4.07
CA LEU A 125 10.55 -21.67 -3.42
C LEU A 125 10.41 -21.67 -1.90
N GLN A 126 9.19 -21.43 -1.39
CA GLN A 126 8.91 -21.43 0.05
C GLN A 126 9.24 -22.80 0.69
N GLY A 127 8.91 -23.90 0.00
CA GLY A 127 9.22 -25.25 0.45
C GLY A 127 10.70 -25.52 0.69
N GLN A 128 11.59 -24.77 0.03
CA GLN A 128 13.05 -24.85 0.20
C GLN A 128 13.63 -23.72 1.06
N SER A 129 12.81 -22.76 1.49
CA SER A 129 13.24 -21.59 2.27
C SER A 129 12.80 -21.70 3.73
N THR A 130 11.51 -21.95 3.96
CA THR A 130 10.91 -21.95 5.31
C THR A 130 9.92 -23.09 5.54
N THR A 131 9.64 -23.90 4.51
CA THR A 131 8.61 -24.94 4.49
C THR A 131 7.19 -24.37 4.59
N ASN A 132 6.76 -23.96 5.78
CA ASN A 132 5.42 -23.43 6.03
C ASN A 132 5.46 -22.33 7.11
N ALA A 133 4.44 -21.48 7.12
CA ALA A 133 4.23 -20.55 8.22
C ALA A 133 3.75 -21.31 9.47
N SER A 134 3.97 -20.74 10.66
CA SER A 134 3.56 -21.33 11.95
C SER A 134 2.11 -21.82 11.93
N SER A 135 1.88 -23.09 12.29
CA SER A 135 0.53 -23.67 12.36
C SER A 135 -0.38 -22.92 13.34
N ILE A 136 0.18 -22.47 14.47
CA ILE A 136 -0.52 -21.62 15.45
C ILE A 136 -0.91 -20.27 14.83
N GLY A 137 0.00 -19.68 14.05
CA GLY A 137 -0.27 -18.46 13.29
C GLY A 137 -1.38 -18.65 12.26
N GLN A 138 -1.36 -19.76 11.50
CA GLN A 138 -2.39 -20.08 10.52
C GLN A 138 -3.78 -20.23 11.17
N SER A 139 -3.89 -20.94 12.29
CA SER A 139 -5.14 -21.07 13.04
C SER A 139 -5.65 -19.73 13.57
N ALA A 140 -4.76 -18.88 14.09
CA ALA A 140 -5.12 -17.55 14.56
C ALA A 140 -5.58 -16.64 13.40
N ALA A 141 -4.89 -16.71 12.25
CA ALA A 141 -5.27 -15.95 11.06
C ALA A 141 -6.63 -16.40 10.50
N LEU A 142 -6.92 -17.70 10.51
CA LEU A 142 -8.24 -18.22 10.14
C LEU A 142 -9.32 -17.61 11.04
N ALA A 143 -9.13 -17.67 12.37
CA ALA A 143 -10.07 -17.09 13.32
C ALA A 143 -10.27 -15.58 13.12
N ALA A 144 -9.20 -14.86 12.79
CA ALA A 144 -9.25 -13.43 12.49
C ALA A 144 -10.06 -13.12 11.22
N LEU A 145 -9.89 -13.91 10.15
CA LEU A 145 -10.52 -13.68 8.85
C LEU A 145 -12.00 -14.09 8.80
N VAL A 146 -12.39 -15.18 9.45
CA VAL A 146 -13.77 -15.70 9.42
C VAL A 146 -14.60 -15.27 10.62
N GLY A 147 -13.95 -14.74 11.65
CA GLY A 147 -14.59 -14.22 12.85
C GLY A 147 -15.34 -12.91 12.63
N ARG A 148 -15.90 -12.38 13.71
CA ARG A 148 -16.57 -11.07 13.69
C ARG A 148 -15.58 -9.95 13.35
N GLN A 149 -16.00 -9.02 12.49
CA GLN A 149 -15.17 -7.91 12.01
C GLN A 149 -15.55 -6.55 12.64
N ASP A 150 -16.50 -6.53 13.59
CA ASP A 150 -17.07 -5.31 14.18
C ASP A 150 -16.03 -4.46 14.95
N PHE A 151 -14.96 -5.07 15.44
CA PHE A 151 -13.86 -4.36 16.10
C PHE A 151 -13.09 -3.43 15.16
N LEU A 152 -13.09 -3.68 13.84
CA LEU A 152 -12.36 -2.87 12.86
C LEU A 152 -12.85 -1.43 12.85
N GLU A 153 -14.15 -1.20 13.05
CA GLU A 153 -14.72 0.15 13.05
C GLU A 153 -14.24 0.99 14.24
N ALA A 154 -14.19 0.37 15.43
CA ALA A 154 -13.65 1.02 16.62
C ALA A 154 -12.16 1.37 16.45
N TRP A 155 -11.39 0.49 15.78
CA TRP A 155 -9.98 0.72 15.49
C TRP A 155 -9.78 1.82 14.44
N ARG A 156 -10.56 1.81 13.34
CA ARG A 156 -10.56 2.88 12.32
C ARG A 156 -10.88 4.23 12.97
N THR A 157 -11.89 4.30 13.84
CA THR A 157 -12.23 5.51 14.59
C THR A 157 -11.06 6.01 15.44
N ALA A 158 -10.38 5.11 16.16
CA ALA A 158 -9.21 5.46 16.96
C ALA A 158 -8.03 5.95 16.11
N TYR A 159 -7.78 5.31 14.97
CA TYR A 159 -6.76 5.74 14.02
C TYR A 159 -7.11 7.09 13.36
N ALA A 160 -8.36 7.33 12.98
CA ALA A 160 -8.83 8.59 12.41
C ALA A 160 -8.62 9.77 13.37
N ARG A 161 -8.93 9.57 14.66
CA ARG A 161 -8.67 10.57 15.72
C ARG A 161 -7.17 10.87 15.86
N ARG A 162 -6.32 9.84 15.87
CA ARG A 162 -4.86 10.00 15.95
C ARG A 162 -4.30 10.68 14.70
N ARG A 163 -4.78 10.29 13.51
CA ARG A 163 -4.45 10.91 12.22
C ARG A 163 -4.72 12.40 12.29
N LYS A 164 -5.93 12.81 12.69
CA LYS A 164 -6.31 14.22 12.81
C LYS A 164 -5.43 14.97 13.82
N LEU A 165 -5.21 14.39 15.00
CA LEU A 165 -4.35 15.02 16.01
C LEU A 165 -2.94 15.29 15.48
N VAL A 166 -2.33 14.32 14.79
CA VAL A 166 -0.99 14.47 14.22
C VAL A 166 -0.99 15.50 13.09
N ALA A 167 -1.97 15.45 12.18
CA ALA A 167 -2.14 16.44 11.11
C ALA A 167 -2.22 17.87 11.65
N ASP A 168 -3.07 18.11 12.66
CA ASP A 168 -3.24 19.43 13.27
C ASP A 168 -1.92 19.95 13.89
N ARG A 169 -1.12 19.06 14.49
CA ARG A 169 0.19 19.42 15.07
C ARG A 169 1.25 19.69 14.00
N LEU A 170 1.28 18.90 12.94
CA LEU A 170 2.21 19.09 11.82
C LEU A 170 1.92 20.38 11.06
N ALA A 171 0.64 20.69 10.83
CA ALA A 171 0.21 21.92 10.16
C ALA A 171 0.60 23.19 10.93
N ALA A 172 0.78 23.09 12.25
CA ALA A 172 1.20 24.20 13.09
C ALA A 172 2.71 24.48 13.04
N VAL A 173 3.52 23.62 12.38
CA VAL A 173 4.97 23.79 12.29
C VAL A 173 5.35 24.47 10.97
N PRO A 174 5.88 25.70 10.99
CA PRO A 174 6.34 26.37 9.78
C PRO A 174 7.41 25.56 9.05
N GLY A 175 7.29 25.47 7.72
CA GLY A 175 8.22 24.73 6.86
C GLY A 175 7.92 23.23 6.71
N PHE A 176 6.95 22.69 7.45
CA PHE A 176 6.42 21.34 7.19
C PHE A 176 5.32 21.37 6.14
N THR A 177 5.31 20.34 5.30
CA THR A 177 4.28 20.10 4.28
C THR A 177 3.89 18.64 4.30
N PHE A 178 2.63 18.30 4.07
CA PHE A 178 2.18 16.91 3.97
C PHE A 178 0.82 16.83 3.28
N THR A 179 0.49 15.65 2.76
CA THR A 179 -0.86 15.30 2.31
C THR A 179 -1.59 14.56 3.43
N THR A 180 -2.87 14.87 3.66
CA THR A 180 -3.68 14.11 4.61
C THR A 180 -3.83 12.67 4.11
N PRO A 181 -3.38 11.65 4.88
CA PRO A 181 -3.43 10.27 4.44
C PRO A 181 -4.87 9.75 4.41
N GLN A 182 -5.20 9.01 3.36
CA GLN A 182 -6.54 8.42 3.14
C GLN A 182 -6.64 7.00 3.72
N GLY A 183 -5.50 6.36 3.98
CA GLY A 183 -5.43 5.08 4.67
C GLY A 183 -4.08 4.84 5.34
N ALA A 184 -3.83 3.58 5.74
CA ALA A 184 -2.69 3.18 6.57
C ALA A 184 -2.61 4.03 7.86
N PHE A 185 -1.43 4.23 8.46
CA PHE A 185 -1.28 4.98 9.71
C PHE A 185 -0.02 5.86 9.73
N TYR A 186 0.35 6.40 8.58
CA TYR A 186 1.57 7.20 8.38
C TYR A 186 1.23 8.63 7.99
N HIS A 187 2.10 9.58 8.37
CA HIS A 187 2.17 10.90 7.73
C HIS A 187 3.54 11.02 7.06
N PHE A 188 3.56 11.27 5.76
CA PHE A 188 4.78 11.53 5.03
C PHE A 188 5.01 13.04 4.95
N VAL A 189 5.95 13.53 5.75
CA VAL A 189 6.14 14.95 6.00
C VAL A 189 7.35 15.45 5.21
N GLY A 190 7.12 16.42 4.33
CA GLY A 190 8.17 17.19 3.69
C GLY A 190 8.70 18.28 4.61
N CYS A 191 10.02 18.32 4.78
CA CYS A 191 10.74 19.32 5.55
C CYS A 191 11.75 20.12 4.69
N GLN A 192 11.60 20.08 3.36
CA GLN A 192 12.55 20.68 2.41
C GLN A 192 12.82 22.16 2.71
N ALA A 193 11.80 22.91 3.14
CA ALA A 193 11.92 24.33 3.47
C ALA A 193 12.81 24.62 4.69
N LEU A 194 13.15 23.60 5.48
CA LEU A 194 14.02 23.73 6.64
C LEU A 194 15.49 23.43 6.34
N LEU A 195 15.78 22.79 5.21
CA LEU A 195 17.15 22.46 4.81
C LEU A 195 17.94 23.74 4.53
N GLY A 196 19.15 23.85 5.08
CA GLY A 196 20.02 25.02 4.98
C GLY A 196 19.75 26.10 6.03
N LEU A 197 18.73 25.96 6.87
CA LEU A 197 18.50 26.86 8.00
C LEU A 197 19.49 26.59 9.15
N THR A 198 19.57 27.51 10.10
CA THR A 198 20.39 27.36 11.30
C THR A 198 19.48 27.34 12.53
N THR A 199 19.64 26.33 13.38
CA THR A 199 18.95 26.22 14.67
C THR A 199 19.34 27.37 15.61
N SER A 200 18.55 27.60 16.67
CA SER A 200 18.89 28.57 17.72
C SER A 200 20.20 28.26 18.44
N GLY A 201 20.65 27.01 18.42
CA GLY A 201 21.95 26.57 18.94
C GLY A 201 23.12 26.69 17.95
N GLY A 202 22.91 27.30 16.77
CA GLY A 202 23.97 27.50 15.77
C GLY A 202 24.26 26.30 14.87
N VAL A 203 23.52 25.20 15.01
CA VAL A 203 23.67 24.00 14.16
C VAL A 203 22.93 24.22 12.83
N LYS A 204 23.61 24.00 11.70
CA LYS A 204 22.98 24.00 10.37
C LYS A 204 22.17 22.72 10.16
N ILE A 205 20.98 22.87 9.58
CA ILE A 205 20.04 21.81 9.19
C ILE A 205 20.33 21.38 7.76
#